data_AF-A0A9D9N6Q4-F1
#
_entry.id   AF-A0A9D9N6Q4-F1
#
_cell.length_a   1.000
_cell.length_b   1.000
_cell.length_c   1.000
_cell.angle_alpha   90.00
_cell.angle_beta   90.00
_cell.angle_gamma   90.00
#
_symmetry.space_group_name_H-M   'P 1'
#
loop_
_entity.id
_entity.type
_entity.pdbx_description
1 polymer ?
#
loop_
_entity_poly.entity_id
_entity_poly.type
_entity_poly.pdbx_seq_one_letter_code
_entity_poly.pdbx_strand_id
1 'polypeptide(L)'
;MTKKEFLSILEKELDMLPREEQNRTVIYYEELIEDRMEDGMTEEEAVRGIGNPKQLAREVIEENEGELWEKIENPNHSLGAKIGIWAVILLGSPLWASILFALILCILSGYLVIWTVPLIGASFTLAFGVIGVYGVISFPFAVFDGVGIGIFHLGTGMLGLGLMLIFALSTLWMSKKIIYITWKFTKFISSRFRRRRGRA
;
A
#
# COMPACT_ATOMS: atom_id res chain seq x y z
N MET A 1 -51.73 -31.65 21.70
CA MET A 1 -50.37 -31.10 21.59
C MET A 1 -50.46 -29.65 22.00
N THR A 2 -49.52 -29.19 22.81
CA THR A 2 -49.43 -27.77 23.19
C THR A 2 -48.75 -26.96 22.08
N LYS A 3 -48.93 -25.64 22.06
CA LYS A 3 -48.23 -24.68 21.18
C LYS A 3 -46.72 -24.91 21.24
N LYS A 4 -46.18 -25.05 22.46
CA LYS A 4 -44.75 -25.27 22.69
C LYS A 4 -44.25 -26.58 22.09
N GLU A 5 -45.02 -27.66 22.22
CA GLU A 5 -44.68 -28.94 21.60
C GLU A 5 -44.74 -28.87 20.08
N PHE A 6 -45.74 -28.17 19.52
CA PHE A 6 -45.88 -27.98 18.08
C PHE A 6 -44.69 -27.22 17.48
N LEU A 7 -44.36 -26.05 18.04
CA LEU A 7 -43.26 -25.22 17.55
C LEU A 7 -41.91 -25.92 17.72
N SER A 8 -41.69 -26.66 18.80
CA SER A 8 -40.46 -27.44 19.00
C SER A 8 -40.29 -28.56 17.97
N ILE A 9 -41.39 -29.23 17.58
CA ILE A 9 -41.36 -30.23 16.51
C ILE A 9 -41.12 -29.56 15.16
N LEU A 10 -41.78 -28.43 14.89
CA LEU A 10 -41.60 -27.68 13.65
C LEU A 10 -40.16 -27.18 13.49
N GLU A 11 -39.59 -26.55 14.52
CA GLU A 11 -38.20 -26.08 14.53
C GLU A 11 -37.21 -27.23 14.26
N LYS A 12 -37.44 -28.39 14.87
CA LYS A 12 -36.58 -29.57 14.69
C LYS A 12 -36.66 -30.15 13.28
N GLU A 13 -37.84 -30.18 12.68
CA GLU A 13 -38.01 -30.70 11.31
C GLU A 13 -37.49 -29.71 10.25
N LEU A 14 -37.38 -28.41 10.59
CA LEU A 14 -36.81 -27.35 9.72
C LEU A 14 -35.29 -27.16 9.87
N ASP A 15 -34.57 -28.00 10.61
CA ASP A 15 -33.11 -27.88 10.88
C ASP A 15 -32.25 -27.89 9.61
N MET A 16 -32.79 -28.40 8.51
CA MET A 16 -32.15 -28.41 7.19
C MET A 16 -32.20 -27.07 6.45
N LEU A 17 -33.04 -26.12 6.89
CA LEU A 17 -33.09 -24.77 6.33
C LEU A 17 -32.04 -23.84 6.97
N PRO A 18 -31.67 -22.74 6.28
CA PRO A 18 -30.87 -21.69 6.91
C PRO A 18 -31.56 -21.16 8.18
N ARG A 19 -30.77 -20.91 9.25
CA ARG A 19 -31.29 -20.41 10.54
C ARG A 19 -32.22 -19.21 10.44
N GLU A 20 -31.97 -18.33 9.47
CA GLU A 20 -32.80 -17.14 9.24
C GLU A 20 -34.20 -17.51 8.73
N GLU A 21 -34.30 -18.49 7.83
CA GLU A 21 -35.58 -18.99 7.33
C GLU A 21 -36.30 -19.86 8.36
N GLN A 22 -35.56 -20.73 9.05
CA GLN A 22 -36.08 -21.54 10.15
C GLN A 22 -36.78 -20.64 11.19
N ASN A 23 -36.10 -19.58 11.65
CA ASN A 23 -36.66 -18.63 12.61
C ASN A 23 -37.88 -17.90 12.04
N ARG A 24 -37.81 -17.44 10.79
CA ARG A 24 -38.94 -16.74 10.14
C ARG A 24 -40.19 -17.61 10.09
N THR A 25 -40.05 -18.87 9.72
CA THR A 25 -41.16 -19.82 9.65
C THR A 25 -41.72 -20.14 11.03
N VAL A 26 -40.86 -20.37 12.03
CA VAL A 26 -41.31 -20.63 13.41
C VAL A 26 -42.08 -19.43 13.98
N ILE A 27 -41.58 -18.21 13.77
CA ILE A 27 -42.25 -16.97 14.21
C ILE A 27 -43.62 -16.81 13.55
N TYR A 28 -43.71 -17.07 12.24
CA TYR A 28 -44.97 -16.96 11.51
C TYR A 28 -46.06 -17.89 12.08
N TYR A 29 -45.73 -19.15 12.35
CA TYR A 29 -46.70 -20.09 12.93
C TYR A 29 -46.96 -19.82 14.41
N GLU A 30 -46.01 -19.24 15.14
CA GLU A 30 -46.23 -18.75 16.50
C GLU A 30 -47.29 -17.65 16.52
N GLU A 31 -47.14 -16.61 15.70
CA GLU A 31 -48.11 -15.51 15.56
C GLU A 31 -49.48 -16.05 15.12
N LEU A 32 -49.50 -16.97 14.17
CA LEU A 32 -50.75 -17.56 13.66
C LEU A 32 -51.49 -18.42 14.71
N ILE A 33 -50.79 -19.04 15.66
CA ILE A 33 -51.41 -19.75 16.78
C ILE A 33 -51.95 -18.74 17.79
N GLU A 34 -51.21 -17.68 18.06
CA GLU A 34 -51.60 -16.61 18.98
C GLU A 34 -52.87 -15.91 18.51
N ASP A 35 -52.95 -15.53 17.23
CA ASP A 35 -54.15 -14.90 16.64
C ASP A 35 -55.41 -15.76 16.87
N ARG A 36 -55.31 -17.09 16.67
CA ARG A 36 -56.45 -18.00 16.88
C ARG A 36 -56.84 -18.13 18.35
N MET A 37 -55.87 -18.04 19.25
CA MET A 37 -56.14 -18.05 20.70
C MET A 37 -56.80 -16.74 21.14
N GLU A 38 -56.41 -15.60 20.55
CA GLU A 38 -57.04 -14.29 20.78
C GLU A 38 -58.49 -14.25 20.28
N ASP A 39 -58.80 -14.95 19.18
CA ASP A 39 -60.15 -15.16 18.66
C ASP A 39 -61.04 -16.08 19.53
N GLY A 40 -60.53 -16.54 20.69
CA GLY A 40 -61.27 -17.29 21.69
C GLY A 40 -61.22 -18.81 21.53
N MET A 41 -60.32 -19.34 20.70
CA MET A 41 -60.06 -20.78 20.63
C MET A 41 -59.16 -21.22 21.79
N THR A 42 -59.35 -22.45 22.26
CA THR A 42 -58.39 -23.08 23.19
C THR A 42 -57.08 -23.40 22.45
N GLU A 43 -55.96 -23.46 23.18
CA GLU A 43 -54.63 -23.74 22.60
C GLU A 43 -54.63 -25.05 21.79
N GLU A 44 -55.32 -26.07 22.29
CA GLU A 44 -55.43 -27.37 21.62
C GLU A 44 -56.27 -27.32 20.34
N GLU A 45 -57.24 -26.40 20.25
CA GLU A 45 -58.06 -26.17 19.05
C GLU A 45 -57.30 -25.36 18.01
N ALA A 46 -56.60 -24.31 18.44
CA ALA A 46 -55.77 -23.46 17.58
C ALA A 46 -54.69 -24.29 16.87
N VAL A 47 -53.97 -25.15 17.61
CA VAL A 47 -52.93 -26.01 17.04
C VAL A 47 -53.52 -27.11 16.15
N ARG A 48 -54.68 -27.68 16.51
CA ARG A 48 -55.36 -28.69 15.69
C ARG A 48 -55.85 -28.13 14.36
N GLY A 49 -56.23 -26.85 14.32
CA GLY A 49 -56.65 -26.16 13.11
C GLY A 49 -55.52 -25.92 12.10
N ILE A 50 -54.27 -25.92 12.55
CA ILE A 50 -53.08 -25.75 11.70
C ILE A 50 -52.64 -27.07 11.07
N GLY A 51 -52.83 -28.19 11.77
CA GLY A 51 -52.53 -29.52 11.26
C GLY A 51 -51.25 -30.12 11.86
N ASN A 52 -50.57 -30.98 11.09
CA ASN A 52 -49.42 -31.74 11.59
C ASN A 52 -48.11 -30.98 11.33
N PRO A 53 -47.30 -30.65 12.36
CA PRO A 53 -46.07 -29.89 12.20
C PRO A 53 -45.05 -30.57 11.28
N LYS A 54 -45.07 -31.91 11.16
CA LYS A 54 -44.17 -32.64 10.26
C LYS A 54 -44.56 -32.53 8.80
N GLN A 55 -45.86 -32.45 8.51
CA GLN A 55 -46.33 -32.27 7.13
C GLN A 55 -46.05 -30.84 6.68
N LEU A 56 -46.34 -29.89 7.57
CA LEU A 56 -46.04 -28.47 7.38
C LEU A 56 -44.55 -28.21 7.10
N ALA A 57 -43.67 -28.83 7.90
CA ALA A 57 -42.23 -28.71 7.68
C ALA A 57 -41.81 -29.21 6.29
N ARG A 58 -42.40 -30.32 5.81
CA ARG A 58 -42.10 -30.86 4.49
C ARG A 58 -42.56 -29.94 3.36
N GLU A 59 -43.75 -29.36 3.47
CA GLU A 59 -44.25 -28.39 2.48
C GLU A 59 -43.34 -27.17 2.41
N VAL A 60 -42.95 -26.61 3.56
CA VAL A 60 -42.02 -25.47 3.63
C VAL A 60 -40.64 -25.84 3.06
N ILE A 61 -40.15 -27.05 3.31
CA ILE A 61 -38.88 -27.52 2.75
C ILE A 61 -38.96 -27.65 1.23
N GLU A 62 -40.02 -28.28 0.72
CA GLU A 62 -40.24 -28.48 -0.73
C GLU A 62 -40.34 -27.15 -1.47
N GLU A 63 -40.99 -26.14 -0.88
CA GLU A 63 -41.07 -24.79 -1.46
C GLU A 63 -39.72 -24.07 -1.50
N ASN A 64 -38.83 -24.35 -0.53
CA ASN A 64 -37.52 -23.70 -0.40
C ASN A 64 -36.35 -24.55 -0.94
N GLU A 65 -36.62 -25.68 -1.60
CA GLU A 65 -35.57 -26.53 -2.19
C GLU A 65 -34.68 -25.74 -3.17
N GLY A 66 -35.25 -24.85 -3.98
CA GLY A 66 -34.49 -24.02 -4.93
C GLY A 66 -33.43 -23.15 -4.26
N GLU A 67 -33.75 -22.52 -3.13
CA GLU A 67 -32.82 -21.65 -2.39
C GLU A 67 -31.76 -22.45 -1.62
N LEU A 68 -32.11 -23.66 -1.15
CA LEU A 68 -31.17 -24.60 -0.54
C LEU A 68 -30.07 -25.01 -1.54
N TRP A 69 -30.46 -25.41 -2.75
CA TRP A 69 -29.50 -25.83 -3.78
C TRP A 69 -28.62 -24.67 -4.26
N GLU A 70 -29.18 -23.47 -4.43
CA GLU A 70 -28.42 -22.27 -4.83
C GLU A 70 -27.34 -21.88 -3.81
N LYS A 71 -27.64 -22.02 -2.51
CA LYS A 71 -26.72 -21.65 -1.42
C LYS A 71 -25.64 -22.71 -1.14
N ILE A 72 -25.93 -23.99 -1.42
CA ILE A 72 -24.96 -25.10 -1.36
C ILE A 72 -23.99 -25.02 -2.54
N GLU A 73 -24.48 -24.70 -3.73
CA GLU A 73 -23.64 -24.54 -4.93
C GLU A 73 -22.81 -23.25 -4.90
N ASN A 74 -23.30 -22.22 -4.19
CA ASN A 74 -22.63 -20.94 -4.04
C ASN A 74 -22.34 -20.59 -2.57
N PRO A 75 -21.44 -21.34 -1.89
CA PRO A 75 -21.08 -21.05 -0.52
C PRO A 75 -20.26 -19.76 -0.50
N ASN A 76 -20.92 -18.63 -0.24
CA ASN A 76 -20.30 -17.34 0.10
C ASN A 76 -18.97 -17.07 -0.64
N HIS A 77 -19.05 -16.45 -1.81
CA HIS A 77 -17.93 -15.95 -2.64
C HIS A 77 -16.87 -15.10 -1.88
N SER A 78 -17.08 -14.82 -0.59
CA SER A 78 -16.19 -14.11 0.31
C SER A 78 -14.96 -14.91 0.77
N LEU A 79 -15.00 -16.25 0.83
CA LEU A 79 -13.83 -17.06 1.24
C LEU A 79 -12.85 -17.26 0.08
N GLY A 80 -13.33 -17.65 -1.10
CA GLY A 80 -12.50 -17.78 -2.30
C GLY A 80 -11.85 -16.46 -2.73
N ALA A 81 -12.59 -15.36 -2.68
CA ALA A 81 -12.04 -14.03 -2.96
C ALA A 81 -10.98 -13.61 -1.92
N LYS A 82 -11.19 -13.87 -0.62
CA LYS A 82 -10.20 -13.60 0.43
C LYS A 82 -8.94 -14.45 0.25
N ILE A 83 -9.08 -15.74 -0.09
CA ILE A 83 -7.95 -16.63 -0.34
C ILE A 83 -7.19 -16.18 -1.59
N GLY A 84 -7.89 -15.77 -2.66
CA GLY A 84 -7.27 -15.22 -3.86
C GLY A 84 -6.47 -13.94 -3.59
N ILE A 85 -7.00 -13.02 -2.78
CA ILE A 85 -6.30 -11.80 -2.36
C ILE A 85 -5.04 -12.14 -1.54
N TRP A 86 -5.15 -13.06 -0.57
CA TRP A 86 -4.02 -13.51 0.23
C TRP A 86 -2.97 -14.27 -0.61
N ALA A 87 -3.40 -15.05 -1.60
CA ALA A 87 -2.52 -15.72 -2.53
C ALA A 87 -1.76 -14.72 -3.40
N VAL A 88 -2.41 -13.67 -3.91
CA VAL A 88 -1.74 -12.59 -4.69
C VAL A 88 -0.78 -11.79 -3.81
N ILE A 89 -1.10 -11.56 -2.54
CA ILE A 89 -0.18 -10.88 -1.61
C ILE A 89 1.01 -11.76 -1.27
N LEU A 90 0.81 -13.06 -1.05
CA LEU A 90 1.86 -14.01 -0.66
C LEU A 90 2.76 -14.40 -1.84
N LEU A 91 2.18 -14.75 -2.99
CA LEU A 91 2.92 -15.03 -4.23
C LEU A 91 3.46 -13.76 -4.89
N GLY A 92 2.77 -12.63 -4.71
CA GLY A 92 3.23 -11.32 -5.16
C GLY A 92 4.21 -10.66 -4.21
N SER A 93 4.39 -11.13 -2.97
CA SER A 93 5.30 -10.53 -1.99
C SER A 93 6.73 -10.37 -2.52
N PRO A 94 7.33 -11.36 -3.22
CA PRO A 94 8.62 -11.18 -3.88
C PRO A 94 8.58 -10.13 -5.00
N LEU A 95 7.48 -10.06 -5.77
CA LEU A 95 7.29 -9.11 -6.85
C LEU A 95 7.18 -7.67 -6.32
N TRP A 96 6.32 -7.42 -5.33
CA TRP A 96 6.16 -6.09 -4.72
C TRP A 96 7.45 -5.61 -4.06
N ALA A 97 8.17 -6.50 -3.39
CA ALA A 97 9.47 -6.19 -2.81
C ALA A 97 10.49 -5.80 -3.90
N SER A 98 10.56 -6.56 -4.99
CA SER A 98 11.46 -6.26 -6.11
C SER A 98 11.12 -4.95 -6.83
N ILE A 99 9.84 -4.62 -6.99
CA ILE A 99 9.37 -3.36 -7.59
C ILE A 99 9.71 -2.17 -6.69
N LEU A 100 9.43 -2.27 -5.39
CA LEU A 100 9.78 -1.22 -4.43
C LEU A 100 11.30 -1.00 -4.39
N PHE A 101 12.06 -2.09 -4.39
CA PHE A 101 13.51 -2.04 -4.42
C PHE A 101 14.03 -1.38 -5.70
N ALA A 102 13.51 -1.76 -6.87
CA ALA A 102 13.83 -1.13 -8.14
C ALA A 102 13.49 0.37 -8.16
N LEU A 103 12.35 0.77 -7.59
CA LEU A 103 11.97 2.19 -7.49
C LEU A 103 12.96 2.97 -6.60
N ILE A 104 13.36 2.41 -5.45
CA ILE A 104 14.37 3.01 -4.58
C ILE A 104 15.69 3.18 -5.33
N LEU A 105 16.15 2.15 -6.04
CA LEU A 105 17.37 2.21 -6.84
C LEU A 105 17.29 3.25 -7.97
N CYS A 106 16.13 3.39 -8.61
CA CYS A 106 15.92 4.39 -9.65
C CYS A 106 16.04 5.82 -9.09
N ILE A 107 15.42 6.09 -7.94
CA ILE A 107 15.52 7.37 -7.24
C ILE A 107 16.98 7.63 -6.80
N LEU A 108 17.64 6.61 -6.26
CA LEU A 108 19.04 6.70 -5.85
C LEU A 108 19.96 7.00 -7.05
N SER A 109 19.74 6.32 -8.18
CA SER A 109 20.48 6.55 -9.41
C SER A 109 20.31 8.00 -9.89
N GLY A 110 19.07 8.50 -9.96
CA GLY A 110 18.81 9.91 -10.31
C GLY A 110 19.51 10.88 -9.35
N TYR A 111 19.54 10.57 -8.06
CA TYR A 111 20.25 11.38 -7.06
C TYR A 111 21.78 11.38 -7.28
N LEU A 112 22.37 10.22 -7.59
CA LEU A 112 23.80 10.11 -7.91
C LEU A 112 24.15 10.91 -9.16
N VAL A 113 23.31 10.86 -10.20
CA VAL A 113 23.50 11.67 -11.42
C VAL A 113 23.58 13.15 -11.11
N ILE A 114 22.73 13.68 -10.22
CA ILE A 114 22.79 15.09 -9.82
C ILE A 114 24.15 15.42 -9.15
N TRP A 115 24.71 14.50 -8.38
CA TRP A 115 26.01 14.68 -7.71
C TRP A 115 27.22 14.52 -8.63
N THR A 116 27.06 13.97 -9.84
CA THR A 116 28.15 13.94 -10.83
C THR A 116 28.61 15.33 -11.23
N VAL A 117 27.72 16.32 -11.26
CA VAL A 117 28.05 17.68 -11.71
C VAL A 117 29.04 18.37 -10.76
N PRO A 118 28.79 18.43 -9.44
CA PRO A 118 29.81 18.89 -8.48
C PRO A 118 31.09 18.05 -8.50
N LEU A 119 31.00 16.73 -8.70
CA LEU A 119 32.17 15.85 -8.72
C LEU A 119 33.11 16.17 -9.90
N ILE A 120 32.54 16.44 -11.08
CA ILE A 120 33.29 16.89 -12.25
C ILE A 120 33.97 18.24 -11.97
N GLY A 121 33.23 19.20 -11.38
CA GLY A 121 33.78 20.50 -10.99
C GLY A 121 34.93 20.39 -9.97
N ALA A 122 34.81 19.49 -8.99
CA ALA A 122 35.87 19.19 -8.04
C ALA A 122 37.11 18.58 -8.73
N SER A 123 36.89 17.69 -9.70
CA SER A 123 37.97 17.08 -10.48
C SER A 123 38.75 18.12 -11.30
N PHE A 124 38.03 19.04 -11.96
CA PHE A 124 38.67 20.17 -12.66
C PHE A 124 39.41 21.09 -11.71
N THR A 125 38.85 21.36 -10.53
CA THR A 125 39.51 22.17 -9.49
C THR A 125 40.87 21.56 -9.13
N LEU A 126 40.92 20.25 -8.90
CA LEU A 126 42.17 19.56 -8.58
C LEU A 126 43.15 19.58 -9.76
N ALA A 127 42.69 19.26 -10.98
CA ALA A 127 43.54 19.23 -12.17
C ALA A 127 44.20 20.59 -12.45
N PHE A 128 43.39 21.67 -12.47
CA PHE A 128 43.91 23.02 -12.68
C PHE A 128 44.76 23.51 -11.51
N GLY A 129 44.47 23.07 -10.28
CA GLY A 129 45.32 23.35 -9.12
C GLY A 129 46.72 22.74 -9.26
N VAL A 130 46.81 21.48 -9.70
CA VAL A 130 48.10 20.81 -9.96
C VAL A 130 48.87 21.52 -11.06
N ILE A 131 48.23 21.83 -12.19
CA ILE A 131 48.85 22.57 -13.30
C ILE A 131 49.31 23.95 -12.82
N GLY A 132 48.47 24.65 -12.06
CA GLY A 132 48.72 25.97 -11.54
C GLY A 132 49.95 26.02 -10.64
N VAL A 133 49.98 25.13 -9.64
CA VAL A 133 51.10 25.00 -8.71
C VAL A 133 52.37 24.57 -9.43
N TYR A 134 52.29 23.60 -10.33
CA TYR A 134 53.45 23.15 -11.12
C TYR A 134 54.03 24.28 -11.97
N GLY A 135 53.21 25.06 -12.67
CA GLY A 135 53.67 26.18 -13.49
C GLY A 135 54.41 27.25 -12.68
N VAL A 136 53.90 27.60 -11.50
CA VAL A 136 54.53 28.58 -10.61
C VAL A 136 55.84 28.05 -10.00
N ILE A 137 55.87 26.80 -9.55
CA ILE A 137 57.07 26.20 -8.94
C ILE A 137 58.16 25.96 -9.99
N SER A 138 57.79 25.58 -11.21
CA SER A 138 58.75 25.30 -12.29
C SER A 138 59.32 26.55 -12.94
N PHE A 139 58.71 27.72 -12.76
CA PHE A 139 59.16 28.99 -13.36
C PHE A 139 60.66 29.30 -13.14
N PRO A 140 61.22 29.28 -11.91
CA PRO A 140 62.62 29.63 -11.69
C PRO A 140 63.58 28.67 -12.41
N PHE A 141 63.19 27.40 -12.54
CA PHE A 141 63.98 26.38 -13.22
C PHE A 141 63.90 26.52 -14.74
N ALA A 142 62.70 26.76 -15.28
CA ALA A 142 62.46 26.93 -16.71
C ALA A 142 63.14 28.18 -17.30
N VAL A 143 63.41 29.21 -16.49
CA VAL A 143 64.15 30.40 -16.93
C VAL A 143 65.61 30.06 -17.31
N PHE A 144 66.21 29.01 -16.72
CA PHE A 144 67.56 28.57 -17.10
C PHE A 144 67.62 27.98 -18.51
N ASP A 145 66.54 27.34 -18.97
CA ASP A 145 66.42 26.81 -20.34
C ASP A 145 66.05 27.92 -21.35
N GLY A 146 65.39 28.98 -20.87
CA GLY A 146 65.13 30.18 -21.65
C GLY A 146 64.06 31.06 -21.01
N VAL A 147 64.26 32.37 -21.04
CA VAL A 147 63.33 33.36 -20.44
C VAL A 147 61.90 33.21 -20.97
N GLY A 148 61.74 32.92 -22.26
CA GLY A 148 60.42 32.66 -22.87
C GLY A 148 59.71 31.42 -22.32
N ILE A 149 60.46 30.35 -22.04
CA ILE A 149 59.93 29.11 -21.46
C ILE A 149 59.50 29.37 -20.01
N GLY A 150 60.33 30.10 -19.25
CA GLY A 150 59.98 30.56 -17.90
C GLY A 150 58.67 31.35 -17.86
N ILE A 151 58.53 32.39 -18.70
CA ILE A 151 57.32 33.21 -18.77
C ILE A 151 56.10 32.36 -19.15
N PHE A 152 56.24 31.39 -20.04
CA PHE A 152 55.17 30.46 -20.41
C PHE A 152 54.74 29.58 -19.21
N HIS A 153 55.69 29.05 -18.44
CA HIS A 153 55.41 28.27 -17.22
C HIS A 153 54.70 29.13 -16.15
N LEU A 154 55.13 30.38 -15.96
CA LEU A 154 54.47 31.29 -15.04
C LEU A 154 53.04 31.63 -15.51
N GLY A 155 52.85 31.89 -16.81
CA GLY A 155 51.54 32.18 -17.39
C GLY A 155 50.57 31.01 -17.28
N THR A 156 51.02 29.80 -17.61
CA THR A 156 50.24 28.56 -17.42
C THR A 156 49.92 28.29 -15.95
N GLY A 157 50.87 28.56 -15.05
CA GLY A 157 50.67 28.50 -13.61
C GLY A 157 49.58 29.44 -13.11
N MET A 158 49.66 30.72 -13.46
CA MET A 158 48.66 31.73 -13.09
C MET A 158 47.28 31.43 -13.68
N LEU A 159 47.22 31.00 -14.94
CA LEU A 159 45.97 30.61 -15.60
C LEU A 159 45.35 29.38 -14.95
N GLY A 160 46.15 28.37 -14.61
CA GLY A 160 45.71 27.18 -13.87
C GLY A 160 45.12 27.54 -12.50
N LEU A 161 45.80 28.36 -11.70
CA LEU A 161 45.28 28.81 -10.41
C LEU A 161 44.00 29.65 -10.53
N GLY A 162 43.93 30.51 -11.56
CA GLY A 162 42.71 31.28 -11.86
C GLY A 162 41.52 30.38 -12.18
N LEU A 163 41.72 29.38 -13.06
CA LEU A 163 40.68 28.41 -13.39
C LEU A 163 40.31 27.54 -12.19
N MET A 164 41.27 27.09 -11.40
CA MET A 164 41.03 26.35 -10.15
C MET A 164 40.07 27.12 -9.25
N LEU A 165 40.29 28.41 -9.01
CA LEU A 165 39.42 29.23 -8.15
C LEU A 165 37.99 29.32 -8.70
N ILE A 166 37.85 29.55 -10.01
CA ILE A 166 36.54 29.63 -10.67
C ILE A 166 35.78 28.31 -10.52
N PHE A 167 36.43 27.17 -10.80
CA PHE A 167 35.81 25.85 -10.65
C PHE A 167 35.51 25.51 -9.18
N ALA A 168 36.40 25.87 -8.24
CA ALA A 168 36.18 25.65 -6.81
C ALA A 168 34.93 26.39 -6.32
N LEU A 169 34.84 27.69 -6.62
CA LEU A 169 33.70 28.53 -6.23
C LEU A 169 32.40 28.04 -6.88
N SER A 170 32.45 27.71 -8.18
CA SER A 170 31.30 27.16 -8.91
C SER A 170 30.81 25.86 -8.28
N THR A 171 31.72 24.95 -7.96
CA THR A 171 31.42 23.65 -7.33
C THR A 171 30.80 23.82 -5.95
N LEU A 172 31.35 24.72 -5.12
CA LEU A 172 30.80 25.01 -3.79
C LEU A 172 29.40 25.62 -3.86
N TRP A 173 29.17 26.56 -4.78
CA TRP A 173 27.87 27.19 -4.97
C TRP A 173 26.81 26.20 -5.44
N MET A 174 27.15 25.35 -6.42
CA MET A 174 26.24 24.29 -6.89
C MET A 174 25.93 23.28 -5.80
N SER A 175 26.94 22.84 -5.05
CA SER A 175 26.77 21.89 -3.95
C SER A 175 25.83 22.45 -2.87
N LYS A 176 26.00 23.72 -2.48
CA LYS A 176 25.12 24.39 -1.52
C LYS A 176 23.67 24.45 -2.02
N LYS A 177 23.46 24.76 -3.31
CA LYS A 177 22.12 24.77 -3.91
C LYS A 177 21.47 23.39 -3.89
N ILE A 178 22.20 22.35 -4.28
CA ILE A 178 21.70 20.97 -4.27
C ILE A 178 21.29 20.58 -2.84
N ILE A 179 22.16 20.81 -1.85
CA ILE A 179 21.86 20.52 -0.43
C ILE A 179 20.63 21.29 0.04
N TYR A 180 20.52 22.58 -0.29
CA TYR A 180 19.35 23.39 0.09
C TYR A 180 18.05 22.84 -0.50
N ILE A 181 18.06 22.47 -1.80
CA ILE A 181 16.90 21.88 -2.48
C ILE A 181 16.54 20.54 -1.82
N THR A 182 17.53 19.67 -1.59
CA THR A 182 17.32 18.38 -0.91
C THR A 182 16.71 18.58 0.47
N TRP A 183 17.27 19.48 1.30
CA TRP A 183 16.74 19.76 2.64
C TRP A 183 15.31 20.30 2.61
N LYS A 184 15.02 21.24 1.70
CA LYS A 184 13.66 21.79 1.51
C LYS A 184 12.68 20.70 1.10
N PHE A 185 13.09 19.79 0.23
CA PHE A 185 12.29 18.66 -0.22
C PHE A 185 12.02 17.66 0.92
N THR A 186 13.04 17.29 1.70
CA THR A 186 12.89 16.42 2.88
C THR A 186 11.98 17.05 3.93
N LYS A 187 12.11 18.37 4.17
CA LYS A 187 11.18 19.12 5.03
C LYS A 187 9.75 19.14 4.49
N PHE A 188 9.57 19.31 3.17
CA PHE A 188 8.25 19.26 2.55
C PHE A 188 7.58 17.89 2.75
N ILE A 189 8.31 16.78 2.48
CA ILE A 189 7.80 15.42 2.68
C ILE A 189 7.44 15.18 4.16
N SER A 190 8.37 15.47 5.07
CA SER A 190 8.12 15.26 6.51
C SER A 190 6.96 16.13 7.04
N SER A 191 6.77 17.34 6.51
CA SER A 191 5.64 18.20 6.86
C SER A 191 4.30 17.63 6.41
N ARG A 192 4.24 16.95 5.26
CA ARG A 192 3.04 16.26 4.77
C ARG A 192 2.69 15.05 5.65
N PHE A 193 3.68 14.31 6.12
CA PHE A 193 3.46 13.21 7.07
C PHE A 193 2.98 13.71 8.44
N ARG A 194 3.55 14.81 8.96
CA ARG A 194 3.16 15.35 10.26
C ARG A 194 1.74 15.93 10.27
N ARG A 195 1.25 16.47 9.15
CA ARG A 195 -0.16 16.93 9.00
C ARG A 195 -1.19 15.80 9.00
N ARG A 196 -0.82 14.55 8.67
CA ARG A 196 -1.74 13.41 8.69
C ARG A 196 -1.94 12.81 10.09
N ARG A 197 -0.95 12.94 11.00
CA ARG A 197 -1.05 12.48 12.40
C ARG A 197 -1.87 13.39 13.31
N GLY A 198 -2.08 14.66 12.95
CA GLY A 198 -2.86 15.61 13.76
C GLY A 198 -4.36 15.64 13.44
N ARG A 199 -4.87 14.72 12.62
CA ARG A 199 -6.30 14.60 12.25
C ARG A 199 -6.88 13.21 12.58
N ALA A 200 -6.11 12.38 13.27
CA ALA A 200 -6.54 11.07 13.78
C ALA A 200 -6.68 11.17 15.30
#